data_AF-A0A845Z275-F1
#
_entry.id   AF-A0A845Z275-F1
#
_cell.length_a   1.000
_cell.length_b   1.000
_cell.length_c   1.000
_cell.angle_alpha   90.00
_cell.angle_beta   90.00
_cell.angle_gamma   90.00
#
_symmetry.space_group_name_H-M   'P 1'
#
loop_
_entity.id
_entity.type
_entity.pdbx_description
1 polymer ?
#
loop_
_entity_poly.entity_id
_entity_poly.type
_entity_poly.pdbx_seq_one_letter_code
_entity_poly.pdbx_strand_id
1 'polypeptide(L)'
;MPKFNKSLSELKSLTDKWIYFLKEAASFDDIPESLREVVEIELALNIANFINMTPEELEIVENRGIAMQDERGRIAYAEQQGEARGEARGIVKGETIGRLNQAIALVKLLITQRFGEVSETINSQIEGLPLADVEDLVKVFLSFNSLADLESWLQERLRL
;
A
#
# COMPACT_ATOMS: atom_id res chain seq x y z
N MET A 1 21.54 37.83 -36.90
CA MET A 1 21.22 37.39 -38.28
C MET A 1 20.35 38.43 -38.97
N PRO A 2 20.89 39.27 -39.87
CA PRO A 2 20.18 40.45 -40.38
C PRO A 2 19.11 40.19 -41.45
N LYS A 3 18.86 38.93 -41.85
CA LYS A 3 17.94 38.58 -42.96
C LYS A 3 16.66 37.84 -42.53
N PHE A 4 16.49 37.50 -41.26
CA PHE A 4 15.31 36.77 -40.77
C PHE A 4 14.36 37.71 -40.01
N ASN A 5 13.29 38.11 -40.69
CA ASN A 5 12.30 39.09 -40.22
C ASN A 5 10.86 38.52 -40.23
N LYS A 6 10.71 37.19 -40.24
CA LYS A 6 9.39 36.53 -40.19
C LYS A 6 8.81 36.62 -38.78
N SER A 7 7.52 36.89 -38.69
CA SER A 7 6.71 36.86 -37.46
C SER A 7 6.11 35.48 -37.19
N LEU A 8 5.52 35.27 -36.00
CA LEU A 8 4.94 33.97 -35.58
C LEU A 8 3.92 33.38 -36.56
N SER A 9 3.12 34.23 -37.22
CA SER A 9 2.10 33.82 -38.20
C SER A 9 2.69 33.45 -39.57
N GLU A 10 3.98 33.75 -39.80
CA GLU A 10 4.68 33.52 -41.06
C GLU A 10 5.61 32.30 -41.00
N LEU A 11 5.65 31.60 -39.87
CA LEU A 11 6.48 30.40 -39.64
C LEU A 11 5.88 29.17 -40.32
N LYS A 12 6.24 28.95 -41.59
CA LYS A 12 5.69 27.88 -42.42
C LYS A 12 6.52 26.58 -42.43
N SER A 13 7.81 26.66 -42.11
CA SER A 13 8.72 25.50 -42.17
C SER A 13 9.38 25.22 -40.83
N LEU A 14 9.79 23.97 -40.60
CA LEU A 14 10.56 23.57 -39.41
C LEU A 14 11.81 24.43 -39.21
N THR A 15 12.52 24.73 -40.31
CA THR A 15 13.69 25.61 -40.30
C THR A 15 13.34 27.04 -39.85
N ASP A 16 12.21 27.60 -40.30
CA ASP A 16 11.77 28.93 -39.86
C ASP A 16 11.47 28.94 -38.36
N LYS A 17 10.82 27.89 -37.85
CA LYS A 17 10.51 27.73 -36.42
C LYS A 17 11.80 27.65 -35.58
N TRP A 18 12.81 26.91 -36.02
CA TRP A 18 14.12 26.83 -35.35
C TRP A 18 14.89 28.16 -35.36
N ILE A 19 14.91 28.87 -36.50
CA ILE A 19 15.59 30.17 -36.59
C ILE A 19 14.88 31.22 -35.73
N TYR A 20 13.54 31.20 -35.71
CA TYR A 20 12.75 32.08 -34.84
C TYR A 20 12.99 31.79 -33.36
N PHE A 21 12.98 30.51 -32.96
CA PHE A 21 13.37 30.08 -31.62
C PHE A 21 14.76 30.59 -31.23
N LEU A 22 15.81 30.30 -32.01
CA LEU A 22 17.18 30.71 -31.67
C LEU A 22 17.37 32.24 -31.57
N LYS A 23 16.48 33.03 -32.19
CA LYS A 23 16.53 34.49 -32.16
C LYS A 23 15.78 35.08 -30.96
N GLU A 24 14.61 34.54 -30.64
CA GLU A 24 13.65 35.16 -29.71
C GLU A 24 13.43 34.31 -28.42
N ALA A 25 14.10 33.17 -28.26
CA ALA A 25 13.92 32.25 -27.13
C ALA A 25 14.06 32.91 -25.76
N ALA A 26 14.98 33.88 -25.63
CA ALA A 26 15.24 34.57 -24.37
C ALA A 26 14.22 35.67 -24.03
N SER A 27 13.29 35.96 -24.95
CA SER A 27 12.28 37.02 -24.79
C SER A 27 10.85 36.50 -24.69
N PHE A 28 10.65 35.18 -24.63
CA PHE A 28 9.32 34.61 -24.44
C PHE A 28 8.98 34.49 -22.97
N ASP A 29 7.89 35.12 -22.56
CA ASP A 29 7.24 34.86 -21.27
C ASP A 29 6.46 33.54 -21.29
N ASP A 30 5.94 33.16 -22.46
CA ASP A 30 5.19 31.92 -22.70
C ASP A 30 5.51 31.33 -24.08
N ILE A 31 5.48 29.99 -24.19
CA ILE A 31 5.72 29.29 -25.46
C ILE A 31 4.53 29.49 -26.41
N PRO A 32 4.73 30.11 -27.59
CA PRO A 32 3.68 30.25 -28.60
C PRO A 32 3.21 28.90 -29.15
N GLU A 33 1.91 28.75 -29.35
CA GLU A 33 1.26 27.49 -29.78
C GLU A 33 1.82 26.96 -31.12
N SER A 34 2.17 27.84 -32.05
CA SER A 34 2.76 27.48 -33.34
C SER A 34 4.16 26.86 -33.25
N LEU A 35 4.90 27.14 -32.17
CA LEU A 35 6.20 26.54 -31.88
C LEU A 35 6.06 25.24 -31.08
N ARG A 36 5.00 25.11 -30.27
CA ARG A 36 4.68 23.93 -29.47
C ARG A 36 4.36 22.69 -30.31
N GLU A 37 3.98 22.86 -31.57
CA GLU A 37 3.79 21.77 -32.54
C GLU A 37 5.07 20.92 -32.77
N VAL A 38 6.25 21.45 -32.45
CA VAL A 38 7.53 20.74 -32.60
C VAL A 38 8.07 20.40 -31.22
N VAL A 39 8.00 19.11 -30.85
CA VAL A 39 8.37 18.60 -29.51
C VAL A 39 9.80 19.01 -29.12
N GLU A 40 10.74 18.99 -30.06
CA GLU A 40 12.12 19.37 -29.80
C GLU A 40 12.29 20.87 -29.50
N ILE A 41 11.47 21.73 -30.11
CA ILE A 41 11.46 23.17 -29.84
C ILE A 41 10.80 23.45 -28.50
N GLU A 42 9.73 22.73 -28.16
CA GLU A 42 9.11 22.80 -26.83
C GLU A 42 10.10 22.42 -25.72
N LEU A 43 10.83 21.30 -25.89
CA LEU A 43 11.86 20.88 -24.94
C LEU A 43 12.98 21.94 -24.82
N ALA A 44 13.46 22.47 -25.95
CA ALA A 44 14.50 23.49 -25.96
C ALA A 44 14.05 24.82 -25.33
N LEU A 45 12.79 25.22 -25.53
CA LEU A 45 12.19 26.40 -24.88
C LEU A 45 12.04 26.21 -23.38
N ASN A 46 11.61 25.03 -22.92
CA ASN A 46 11.53 24.74 -21.50
C ASN A 46 12.91 24.83 -20.81
N ILE A 47 13.97 24.36 -21.48
CA ILE A 47 15.35 24.49 -20.99
C ILE A 47 15.79 25.97 -21.00
N ALA A 48 15.51 26.71 -22.06
CA ALA A 48 15.85 28.13 -22.16
C ALA A 48 15.15 28.97 -21.08
N ASN A 49 13.86 28.71 -20.84
CA ASN A 49 13.08 29.36 -19.80
C ASN A 49 13.66 29.08 -18.41
N PHE A 50 14.07 27.83 -18.15
CA PHE A 50 14.75 27.47 -16.90
C PHE A 50 16.08 28.22 -16.70
N ILE A 51 16.88 28.36 -17.77
CA ILE A 51 18.17 29.07 -17.70
C ILE A 51 17.97 30.58 -17.48
N ASN A 52 16.87 31.13 -17.97
CA ASN A 52 16.56 32.56 -17.87
C ASN A 52 15.76 32.95 -16.62
N MET A 53 15.47 32.01 -15.71
CA MET A 53 14.71 32.31 -14.50
C MET A 53 15.44 33.33 -13.63
N THR A 54 14.67 34.27 -13.09
CA THR A 54 15.15 35.12 -12.00
C THR A 54 15.35 34.28 -10.72
N PRO A 55 16.20 34.73 -9.78
CA PRO A 55 16.35 34.06 -8.50
C PRO A 55 15.03 33.83 -7.77
N GLU A 56 14.10 34.78 -7.84
CA GLU A 56 12.78 34.69 -7.20
C GLU A 56 11.89 33.62 -7.86
N GLU A 57 11.89 33.54 -9.19
CA GLU A 57 11.15 32.49 -9.91
C GLU A 57 11.74 31.11 -9.66
N LEU A 58 13.07 31.01 -9.63
CA LEU A 58 13.77 29.78 -9.31
C LEU A 58 13.41 29.28 -7.90
N GLU A 59 13.40 30.17 -6.91
CA GLU A 59 13.00 29.83 -5.54
C GLU A 59 11.57 29.28 -5.48
N ILE A 60 10.62 29.84 -6.24
CA ILE A 60 9.25 29.34 -6.33
C ILE A 60 9.22 27.90 -6.88
N VAL A 61 10.00 27.62 -7.93
CA VAL A 61 10.10 26.28 -8.52
C VAL A 61 10.74 25.29 -7.56
N GLU A 62 11.84 25.67 -6.91
CA GLU A 62 12.53 24.84 -5.92
C GLU A 62 11.63 24.50 -4.74
N ASN A 63 10.95 25.50 -4.16
CA ASN A 63 10.02 25.31 -3.05
C ASN A 63 8.86 24.38 -3.43
N ARG A 64 8.32 24.51 -4.65
CA ARG A 64 7.31 23.58 -5.16
C ARG A 64 7.89 22.17 -5.31
N GLY A 65 9.11 22.04 -5.83
CA GLY A 65 9.81 20.77 -5.97
C GLY A 65 10.02 20.07 -4.63
N ILE A 66 10.43 20.82 -3.60
CA ILE A 66 10.59 20.33 -2.22
C ILE A 66 9.24 19.84 -1.69
N ALA A 67 8.19 20.66 -1.77
CA ALA A 67 6.87 20.28 -1.28
C ALA A 67 6.32 19.01 -1.97
N MET A 68 6.55 18.86 -3.27
CA MET A 68 6.17 17.66 -4.02
C MET A 68 6.96 16.43 -3.59
N GLN A 69 8.26 16.56 -3.32
CA GLN A 69 9.09 15.47 -2.80
C GLN A 69 8.68 15.07 -1.38
N ASP A 70 8.41 16.04 -0.52
CA ASP A 70 7.93 15.81 0.85
C ASP A 70 6.61 15.03 0.84
N GLU A 71 5.67 15.42 -0.02
CA GLU A 71 4.39 14.73 -0.16
C GLU A 71 4.57 13.30 -0.69
N ARG A 72 5.42 13.10 -1.70
CA ARG A 72 5.75 11.75 -2.21
C ARG A 72 6.39 10.89 -1.11
N GLY A 73 7.32 11.45 -0.35
CA GLY A 73 7.94 10.78 0.78
C GLY A 73 6.92 10.41 1.87
N ARG A 74 5.99 11.31 2.18
CA ARG A 74 4.92 11.09 3.14
C ARG A 74 4.01 9.93 2.73
N ILE A 75 3.61 9.86 1.47
CA ILE A 75 2.78 8.78 0.93
C ILE A 75 3.55 7.46 0.96
N ALA A 76 4.77 7.43 0.42
CA ALA A 76 5.59 6.22 0.38
C ALA A 76 5.86 5.66 1.79
N TYR A 77 6.14 6.53 2.75
CA TYR A 77 6.30 6.14 4.15
C TYR A 77 5.00 5.58 4.75
N ALA A 78 3.85 6.20 4.45
CA ALA A 78 2.56 5.71 4.92
C ALA A 78 2.21 4.33 4.34
N GLU A 79 2.50 4.09 3.06
CA GLU A 79 2.32 2.79 2.40
C GLU A 79 3.22 1.72 3.03
N GLN A 80 4.51 2.01 3.20
CA GLN A 80 5.46 1.10 3.85
C GLN A 80 5.02 0.74 5.27
N GLN A 81 4.58 1.73 6.06
CA GLN A 81 4.06 1.49 7.40
C GLN A 81 2.77 0.68 7.38
N GLY A 82 1.90 0.91 6.39
CA GLY A 82 0.68 0.15 6.19
C GLY A 82 0.95 -1.33 5.90
N GLU A 83 1.88 -1.60 4.99
CA GLU A 83 2.32 -2.96 4.63
C GLU A 83 2.93 -3.68 5.83
N ALA A 84 3.91 -3.07 6.51
CA ALA A 84 4.55 -3.66 7.68
C ALA A 84 3.55 -3.98 8.80
N ARG A 85 2.57 -3.10 9.05
CA ARG A 85 1.50 -3.35 10.03
C ARG A 85 0.56 -4.46 9.56
N GLY A 86 0.25 -4.51 8.27
CA GLY A 86 -0.58 -5.54 7.65
C GLY A 86 0.06 -6.92 7.79
N GLU A 87 1.34 -7.03 7.46
CA GLU A 87 2.13 -8.26 7.59
C GLU A 87 2.20 -8.72 9.06
N ALA A 88 2.57 -7.82 9.98
CA ALA A 88 2.64 -8.15 11.40
C ALA A 88 1.29 -8.66 11.96
N ARG A 89 0.18 -7.99 11.60
CA ARG A 89 -1.17 -8.45 11.97
C ARG A 89 -1.52 -9.80 11.35
N GLY A 90 -1.13 -10.01 10.08
CA GLY A 90 -1.32 -11.25 9.36
C GLY A 90 -0.62 -12.43 10.03
N ILE A 91 0.66 -12.25 10.41
CA ILE A 91 1.46 -13.25 11.11
C ILE A 91 0.80 -13.60 12.45
N VAL A 92 0.52 -12.62 13.30
CA VAL A 92 -0.07 -12.87 14.63
C VAL A 92 -1.43 -13.57 14.52
N LYS A 93 -2.28 -13.14 13.58
CA LYS A 93 -3.57 -13.77 13.33
C LYS A 93 -3.41 -15.20 12.83
N GLY A 94 -2.49 -15.43 11.89
CA GLY A 94 -2.17 -16.74 11.34
C GLY A 94 -1.65 -17.72 12.40
N GLU A 95 -0.72 -17.29 13.24
CA GLU A 95 -0.21 -18.08 14.36
C GLU A 95 -1.31 -18.43 15.36
N THR A 96 -2.16 -17.46 15.72
CA THR A 96 -3.27 -17.68 16.67
C THR A 96 -4.29 -18.68 16.11
N ILE A 97 -4.69 -18.53 14.84
CA ILE A 97 -5.61 -19.46 14.17
C ILE A 97 -4.96 -20.86 14.05
N GLY A 98 -3.69 -20.92 13.67
CA GLY A 98 -2.94 -22.17 13.56
C GLY A 98 -2.89 -22.92 14.88
N ARG A 99 -2.56 -22.22 15.97
CA ARG A 99 -2.56 -22.79 17.34
C ARG A 99 -3.94 -23.27 17.76
N LEU A 100 -5.00 -22.50 17.51
CA LEU A 100 -6.37 -22.89 17.83
C LEU A 100 -6.77 -24.17 17.11
N ASN A 101 -6.55 -24.22 15.79
CA ASN A 101 -6.88 -25.39 14.98
C ASN A 101 -6.09 -26.64 15.42
N GLN A 102 -4.80 -26.48 15.76
CA GLN A 102 -3.98 -27.57 16.27
C GLN A 102 -4.47 -28.07 17.64
N ALA A 103 -4.82 -27.16 18.55
CA ALA A 103 -5.32 -27.52 19.86
C ALA A 103 -6.69 -28.25 19.75
N ILE A 104 -7.60 -27.76 18.91
CA ILE A 104 -8.89 -28.41 18.65
C ILE A 104 -8.68 -29.81 18.06
N ALA A 105 -7.80 -29.94 17.05
CA ALA A 105 -7.50 -31.23 16.43
C ALA A 105 -6.94 -32.23 17.45
N LEU A 106 -6.05 -31.78 18.35
CA LEU A 106 -5.51 -32.60 19.42
C LEU A 106 -6.61 -33.04 20.40
N VAL A 107 -7.47 -32.12 20.86
CA VAL A 107 -8.59 -32.44 21.74
C VAL A 107 -9.52 -33.48 21.09
N LYS A 108 -9.90 -33.28 19.82
CA LYS A 108 -10.74 -34.23 19.09
C LYS A 108 -10.08 -35.61 19.00
N LEU A 109 -8.77 -35.67 18.69
CA LEU A 109 -8.03 -36.93 18.66
C LEU A 109 -8.07 -37.64 20.01
N LEU A 110 -7.83 -36.91 21.11
CA LEU A 110 -7.83 -37.46 22.47
C LEU A 110 -9.22 -37.97 22.87
N ILE A 111 -10.27 -37.23 22.53
CA ILE A 111 -11.67 -37.64 22.73
C ILE A 111 -11.95 -38.94 21.98
N THR A 112 -11.63 -38.99 20.67
CA THR A 112 -11.85 -40.19 19.86
C THR A 112 -11.09 -41.40 20.39
N GLN A 113 -9.86 -41.23 20.86
CA GLN A 113 -9.05 -42.32 21.42
C GLN A 113 -9.60 -42.86 22.74
N ARG A 114 -10.17 -42.00 23.60
CA ARG A 114 -10.60 -42.38 24.95
C ARG A 114 -12.07 -42.74 25.07
N PHE A 115 -12.93 -42.01 24.35
CA PHE A 115 -14.38 -42.09 24.46
C PHE A 115 -15.06 -42.50 23.14
N GLY A 116 -14.32 -42.59 22.04
CA GLY A 116 -14.87 -42.90 20.72
C GLY A 116 -15.47 -41.67 20.02
N GLU A 117 -16.26 -41.90 18.97
CA GLU A 117 -16.97 -40.82 18.28
C GLU A 117 -17.97 -40.14 19.22
N VAL A 118 -17.96 -38.80 19.20
CA VAL A 118 -18.86 -37.96 20.01
C VAL A 118 -19.89 -37.26 19.13
N SER A 119 -20.96 -36.78 19.77
CA SER A 119 -22.03 -36.08 19.06
C SER A 119 -21.55 -34.80 18.37
N GLU A 120 -22.23 -34.42 17.30
CA GLU A 120 -21.94 -33.18 16.56
C GLU A 120 -22.09 -31.92 17.42
N THR A 121 -22.97 -31.98 18.43
CA THR A 121 -23.13 -30.93 19.44
C THR A 121 -21.82 -30.68 20.20
N ILE A 122 -21.16 -31.74 20.68
CA ILE A 122 -19.90 -31.63 21.42
C ILE A 122 -18.79 -31.10 20.49
N ASN A 123 -18.73 -31.58 19.25
CA ASN A 123 -17.79 -31.08 18.26
C ASN A 123 -17.93 -29.58 18.03
N SER A 124 -19.17 -29.11 17.82
CA SER A 124 -19.47 -27.70 17.59
C SER A 124 -19.13 -26.83 18.80
N GLN A 125 -19.37 -27.34 20.02
CA GLN A 125 -19.00 -26.65 21.25
C GLN A 125 -17.49 -26.47 21.36
N ILE A 126 -16.71 -27.53 21.11
CA ILE A 126 -15.24 -27.47 21.15
C ILE A 126 -14.69 -26.54 20.07
N GLU A 127 -15.25 -26.56 18.86
CA GLU A 127 -14.83 -25.65 17.77
C GLU A 127 -15.15 -24.17 18.06
N GLY A 128 -16.18 -23.91 18.86
CA GLY A 128 -16.56 -22.57 19.29
C GLY A 128 -15.75 -22.02 20.48
N LEU A 129 -14.91 -22.83 21.12
CA LEU A 129 -14.12 -22.39 22.28
C LEU A 129 -12.98 -21.43 21.87
N PRO A 130 -12.70 -20.40 22.67
CA PRO A 130 -11.50 -19.58 22.48
C PRO A 130 -10.23 -20.40 22.79
N LEU A 131 -9.09 -19.99 22.22
CA LEU A 131 -7.82 -20.74 22.33
C LEU A 131 -7.44 -21.10 23.78
N ALA A 132 -7.60 -20.16 24.71
CA ALA A 132 -7.27 -20.38 26.12
C ALA A 132 -8.07 -21.56 26.71
N ASP A 133 -9.34 -21.68 26.34
CA ASP A 133 -10.24 -22.71 26.84
C ASP A 133 -9.90 -24.07 26.25
N VAL A 134 -9.55 -24.11 24.96
CA VAL A 134 -9.08 -25.34 24.32
C VAL A 134 -7.75 -25.80 24.92
N GLU A 135 -6.82 -24.89 25.19
CA GLU A 135 -5.55 -25.20 25.85
C GLU A 135 -5.75 -25.69 27.29
N ASP A 136 -6.71 -25.11 28.02
CA ASP A 136 -7.07 -25.59 29.35
C ASP A 136 -7.72 -26.98 29.30
N LEU A 137 -8.61 -27.21 28.32
CA LEU A 137 -9.21 -28.51 28.07
C LEU A 137 -8.14 -29.58 27.83
N VAL A 138 -7.11 -29.31 27.01
CA VAL A 138 -5.99 -30.24 26.80
C VAL A 138 -5.30 -30.62 28.12
N LYS A 139 -5.07 -29.66 29.01
CA LYS A 139 -4.38 -29.91 30.30
C LYS A 139 -5.19 -30.81 31.22
N VAL A 140 -6.51 -30.58 31.30
CA VAL A 140 -7.39 -31.32 32.23
C VAL A 140 -7.96 -32.60 31.62
N PHE A 141 -7.93 -32.77 30.30
CA PHE A 141 -8.58 -33.87 29.60
C PHE A 141 -8.23 -35.27 30.15
N LEU A 142 -6.96 -35.49 30.51
CA LEU A 142 -6.51 -36.78 31.04
C LEU A 142 -7.13 -37.11 32.41
N SER A 143 -7.61 -36.11 33.16
CA SER A 143 -8.29 -36.31 34.44
C SER A 143 -9.76 -36.75 34.32
N PHE A 144 -10.38 -36.64 33.15
CA PHE A 144 -11.78 -37.02 32.94
C PHE A 144 -11.96 -38.53 32.94
N ASN A 145 -12.89 -39.07 33.73
CA ASN A 145 -13.14 -40.52 33.79
C ASN A 145 -14.23 -40.96 32.82
N SER A 146 -15.02 -40.03 32.30
CA SER A 146 -16.16 -40.30 31.43
C SER A 146 -16.46 -39.14 30.48
N LEU A 147 -17.33 -39.38 29.50
CA LEU A 147 -17.88 -38.33 28.63
C LEU A 147 -18.68 -37.28 29.43
N ALA A 148 -19.32 -37.68 30.53
CA ALA A 148 -20.10 -36.77 31.37
C ALA A 148 -19.22 -35.71 32.06
N ASP A 149 -17.95 -36.02 32.35
CA ASP A 149 -16.99 -35.05 32.90
C ASP A 149 -16.66 -33.96 31.85
N LEU A 150 -16.48 -34.36 30.59
CA LEU A 150 -16.27 -33.44 29.47
C LEU A 150 -17.49 -32.56 29.23
N GLU A 151 -18.69 -33.13 29.20
CA GLU A 151 -19.94 -32.38 29.02
C GLU A 151 -20.15 -31.37 30.14
N SER A 152 -19.88 -31.77 31.40
CA SER A 152 -19.98 -30.89 32.56
C SER A 152 -18.99 -29.73 32.46
N TRP A 153 -17.74 -30.01 32.08
CA TRP A 153 -16.72 -28.98 31.87
C TRP A 153 -17.10 -27.99 30.76
N LEU A 154 -17.62 -28.49 29.63
CA LEU A 154 -18.10 -27.64 28.53
C LEU A 154 -19.27 -26.76 28.96
N GLN A 155 -20.23 -27.31 29.72
CA GLN A 155 -21.37 -26.54 30.25
C GLN A 155 -20.95 -25.43 31.22
N GLU A 156 -19.95 -25.68 32.07
CA GLU A 156 -19.42 -24.66 32.98
C GLU A 156 -18.77 -23.51 32.21
N ARG A 157 -18.03 -23.82 31.14
CA ARG A 157 -17.33 -22.80 30.34
C ARG A 157 -18.27 -21.99 29.44
N LEU A 158 -19.33 -22.61 28.92
CA LEU A 158 -20.32 -21.99 28.02
C LEU A 158 -21.45 -21.24 28.77
N ARG A 159 -21.44 -21.20 30.10
CA ARG A 159 -22.44 -20.51 30.94
C ARG A 159 -22.15 -19.00 31.16
N LEU A 160 -21.16 -18.45 30.47
CA LEU A 160 -20.83 -17.01 30.45
C LEU A 160 -21.24 -16.39 29.12
#